data_AF-A0A4Y2LYA5-F1
#
_entry.id   AF-A0A4Y2LYA5-F1
#
_cell.length_a   1.000
_cell.length_b   1.000
_cell.length_c   1.000
_cell.angle_alpha   90.00
_cell.angle_beta   90.00
_cell.angle_gamma   90.00
#
_symmetry.space_group_name_H-M   'P 1'
#
loop_
_entity.id
_entity.type
_entity.pdbx_description
1 polymer ?
#
loop_
_entity_poly.entity_id
_entity_poly.type
_entity_poly.pdbx_seq_one_letter_code
_entity_poly.pdbx_strand_id
1 'polypeptide(L)'
;MVAVKIVLRLYYDKDIERTLEAKEKVPISLCCFDREKKELWNQIEMKAAEKLPCLPDSLKSKVSEFIRPFQSESVYWSRDHKRLLGLSGTDCYLTYKRILCWKGDETIDRMQTAKKFAQDGNMDPETRFAVACTYFLEDEVLVLWHGDEEVNMRRLARNRINAAVRFWIKLLKKGSWRKTPWKAMVDRYFKIPHFRRLDVPLRVSCFFTYLSREGRRNYFVFLRENKVYPDDYCLCMQAMDETERMELVSSHPGKSLQNCLYWPFQSLFIEMVNRLWSHMDTVLFDSLLHNIICFCIFPGLDDFDYVGLFKEF
;
A
#
# COMPACT_ATOMS: atom_id res chain seq x y z
N MET A 1 6.37 13.43 15.94
CA MET A 1 7.24 14.19 15.01
C MET A 1 8.75 14.04 15.28
N VAL A 2 9.26 14.30 16.49
CA VAL A 2 10.72 14.17 16.76
C VAL A 2 11.17 12.70 16.70
N ALA A 3 10.42 11.78 17.31
CA ALA A 3 10.69 10.34 17.25
C ALA A 3 10.76 9.81 15.79
N VAL A 4 9.74 10.06 14.97
CA VAL A 4 9.70 9.71 13.53
C VAL A 4 10.97 10.16 12.79
N LYS A 5 11.43 11.39 13.01
CA LYS A 5 12.65 11.91 12.35
C LYS A 5 13.92 11.18 12.80
N ILE A 6 13.99 10.78 14.08
CA ILE A 6 15.12 10.00 14.62
C ILE A 6 15.10 8.59 14.01
N VAL A 7 13.94 7.92 14.04
CA VAL A 7 13.77 6.56 13.48
C VAL A 7 14.11 6.55 12.01
N LEU A 8 13.65 7.54 11.23
CA LEU A 8 14.01 7.65 9.81
C LEU A 8 15.52 7.76 9.60
N ARG A 9 16.23 8.56 10.40
CA ARG A 9 17.70 8.65 10.30
C ARG A 9 18.38 7.30 10.56
N LEU A 10 17.89 6.52 11.51
CA LEU A 10 18.37 5.16 11.77
C LEU A 10 18.01 4.21 10.62
N TYR A 11 16.77 4.27 10.13
CA TYR A 11 16.29 3.42 9.05
C TYR A 11 17.12 3.58 7.76
N TYR A 12 17.61 4.79 7.48
CA TYR A 12 18.51 5.09 6.36
C TYR A 12 20.01 5.01 6.71
N ASP A 13 20.38 4.57 7.90
CA ASP A 13 21.78 4.32 8.27
C ASP A 13 22.33 3.11 7.50
N LYS A 14 23.56 3.24 6.98
CA LYS A 14 24.18 2.22 6.11
C LYS A 14 24.46 0.88 6.79
N ASP A 15 24.66 0.85 8.11
CA ASP A 15 24.95 -0.38 8.84
C ASP A 15 23.63 -1.12 9.15
N ILE A 16 22.58 -0.36 9.47
CA ILE A 16 21.22 -0.87 9.65
C ILE A 16 20.70 -1.41 8.30
N GLU A 17 20.87 -0.66 7.22
CA GLU A 17 20.47 -1.05 5.86
C GLU A 17 21.13 -2.37 5.40
N ARG A 18 22.44 -2.54 5.63
CA ARG A 18 23.15 -3.80 5.33
C ARG A 18 22.63 -4.99 6.11
N THR A 19 22.17 -4.78 7.35
CA THR A 19 21.60 -5.86 8.17
C THR A 19 20.18 -6.20 7.72
N LEU A 20 19.39 -5.18 7.32
CA LEU A 20 18.07 -5.36 6.69
C LEU A 20 18.17 -6.14 5.37
N GLU A 21 19.18 -5.84 4.55
CA GLU A 21 19.49 -6.59 3.32
C GLU A 21 19.73 -8.08 3.58
N ALA A 22 20.54 -8.42 4.58
CA ALA A 22 20.78 -9.81 4.95
C ALA A 22 19.49 -10.52 5.38
N LYS A 23 18.63 -9.82 6.12
CA LYS A 23 17.35 -10.34 6.59
C LYS A 23 16.35 -10.64 5.47
N GLU A 24 16.34 -9.89 4.38
CA GLU A 24 15.43 -10.14 3.26
C GLU A 24 15.87 -11.31 2.37
N LYS A 25 17.11 -11.78 2.53
CA LYS A 25 17.61 -12.99 1.86
C LYS A 25 17.20 -14.28 2.59
N VAL A 26 16.75 -14.18 3.85
CA VAL A 26 16.25 -15.32 4.61
C VAL A 26 14.90 -15.75 4.03
N PRO A 27 14.73 -17.03 3.62
CA PRO A 27 13.47 -17.53 3.10
C PRO A 27 12.34 -17.36 4.11
N ILE A 28 11.16 -16.94 3.64
CA ILE A 28 9.97 -16.87 4.49
C ILE A 28 9.52 -18.29 4.80
N SER A 29 9.60 -18.70 6.06
CA SER A 29 8.91 -19.90 6.52
C SER A 29 7.43 -19.62 6.73
N LEU A 30 6.57 -20.34 6.01
CA LEU A 30 5.12 -20.27 6.22
C LEU A 30 4.74 -21.19 7.38
N CYS A 31 3.86 -20.70 8.25
CA CYS A 31 3.24 -21.48 9.34
C CYS A 31 4.19 -21.96 10.45
N CYS A 32 5.41 -21.40 10.56
CA CYS A 32 6.22 -21.58 11.75
C CYS A 32 6.98 -20.32 12.13
N PHE A 33 7.34 -20.25 13.41
CA PHE A 33 8.11 -19.14 13.94
C PHE A 33 9.53 -19.15 13.39
N ASP A 34 9.91 -18.05 12.73
CA ASP A 34 11.23 -17.90 12.13
C ASP A 34 12.23 -17.34 13.16
N ARG A 35 12.96 -18.25 13.79
CA ARG A 35 13.98 -17.91 14.80
C ARG A 35 15.12 -17.07 14.20
N GLU A 36 15.55 -17.36 12.98
CA GLU A 36 16.65 -16.67 12.33
C GLU A 36 16.29 -15.21 12.03
N LYS A 37 15.09 -15.00 11.49
CA LYS A 37 14.54 -13.66 11.24
C LYS A 37 14.35 -12.86 12.54
N LYS A 38 13.91 -13.50 13.62
CA LYS A 38 13.84 -12.83 14.94
C LYS A 38 15.22 -12.40 15.43
N GLU A 39 16.21 -13.27 15.31
CA GLU A 39 17.57 -12.96 15.75
C GLU A 39 18.18 -11.80 14.96
N LEU A 40 17.94 -11.76 13.65
CA LEU A 40 18.34 -10.63 12.81
C LEU A 40 17.65 -9.33 13.22
N TRP A 41 16.38 -9.38 13.60
CA TRP A 41 15.69 -8.20 14.13
C TRP A 41 16.27 -7.72 15.46
N ASN A 42 16.58 -8.63 16.39
CA ASN A 42 17.26 -8.28 17.63
C ASN A 42 18.61 -7.58 17.36
N GLN A 43 19.37 -8.05 16.36
CA GLN A 43 20.63 -7.43 15.95
C GLN A 43 20.43 -6.04 15.33
N ILE A 44 19.39 -5.85 14.52
CA ILE A 44 19.04 -4.53 13.94
C ILE A 44 18.71 -3.55 15.05
N GLU A 45 17.87 -3.94 16.00
CA GLU A 45 17.43 -3.11 17.12
C GLU A 45 18.59 -2.75 18.06
N MET A 46 19.45 -3.72 18.36
CA MET A 46 20.65 -3.49 19.17
C MET A 46 21.60 -2.47 18.50
N LYS A 47 21.89 -2.63 17.20
CA LYS A 47 22.72 -1.66 16.44
C LYS A 47 22.08 -0.28 16.37
N ALA A 48 20.76 -0.21 16.28
CA ALA A 48 20.03 1.05 16.29
C ALA A 48 20.11 1.74 17.66
N ALA A 49 19.97 0.97 18.75
CA ALA A 49 20.10 1.47 20.11
C ALA A 49 21.52 2.00 20.41
N GLU A 50 22.57 1.33 19.94
CA GLU A 50 23.96 1.79 20.05
C GLU A 50 24.19 3.16 19.38
N LYS A 51 23.47 3.45 18.29
CA LYS A 51 23.53 4.74 17.57
C LYS A 51 22.71 5.85 18.25
N LEU A 52 22.08 5.58 19.40
CA LEU A 52 21.30 6.53 20.21
C LEU A 52 21.94 6.79 21.59
N PRO A 53 23.23 7.16 21.69
CA PRO A 53 23.94 7.20 22.97
C PRO A 53 23.36 8.20 23.98
N CYS A 54 22.66 9.23 23.51
CA CYS A 54 22.14 10.32 24.34
C CYS A 54 20.74 10.05 24.94
N LEU A 55 20.11 8.90 24.64
CA LEU A 55 18.80 8.56 25.18
C LEU A 55 18.92 7.62 26.39
N PRO A 56 17.97 7.64 27.33
CA PRO A 56 17.82 6.57 28.33
C PRO A 56 17.58 5.21 27.69
N ASP A 57 18.03 4.11 28.30
CA ASP A 57 17.96 2.77 27.69
C ASP A 57 16.52 2.33 27.36
N SER A 58 15.54 2.68 28.20
CA SER A 58 14.13 2.42 27.94
C SER A 58 13.60 3.16 26.71
N LEU A 59 14.15 4.34 26.39
CA LEU A 59 13.83 5.09 25.17
C LEU A 59 14.61 4.56 23.96
N LYS A 60 15.86 4.09 24.14
CA LYS A 60 16.61 3.45 23.04
C LYS A 60 15.88 2.21 22.51
N SER A 61 15.41 1.33 23.40
CA SER A 61 14.64 0.14 23.01
C SER A 61 13.41 0.52 22.19
N LYS A 62 12.57 1.39 22.75
CA LYS A 62 11.35 1.86 22.08
C LYS A 62 11.61 2.50 20.73
N VAL A 63 12.61 3.39 20.61
CA VAL A 63 12.94 4.04 19.34
C VAL A 63 13.47 3.03 18.31
N SER A 64 14.21 2.02 18.73
CA SER A 64 14.78 1.01 17.84
C SER A 64 13.73 0.04 17.31
N GLU A 65 12.74 -0.30 18.13
CA GLU A 65 11.59 -1.15 17.76
C GLU A 65 10.78 -0.55 16.58
N PHE A 66 10.72 0.79 16.46
CA PHE A 66 10.04 1.44 15.34
C PHE A 66 10.69 1.19 13.96
N ILE A 67 11.91 0.64 13.87
CA ILE A 67 12.50 0.31 12.57
C ILE A 67 11.67 -0.75 11.84
N ARG A 68 11.05 -1.68 12.57
CA ARG A 68 10.22 -2.76 12.01
C ARG A 68 9.02 -2.23 11.21
N PRO A 69 8.13 -1.39 11.78
CA PRO A 69 7.03 -0.77 11.03
C PRO A 69 7.46 -0.10 9.72
N PHE A 70 8.55 0.67 9.72
CA PHE A 70 9.05 1.35 8.52
C PHE A 70 9.53 0.36 7.46
N GLN A 71 10.24 -0.70 7.87
CA GLN A 71 10.63 -1.76 6.95
C GLN A 71 9.40 -2.46 6.36
N SER A 72 8.44 -2.82 7.19
CA SER A 72 7.20 -3.49 6.76
C SER A 72 6.44 -2.64 5.74
N GLU A 73 6.21 -1.36 6.04
CA GLU A 73 5.50 -0.42 5.15
C GLU A 73 6.26 -0.24 3.80
N SER A 74 7.60 -0.18 3.83
CA SER A 74 8.42 -0.10 2.61
C SER A 74 8.33 -1.37 1.76
N VAL A 75 8.35 -2.55 2.39
CA VAL A 75 8.18 -3.84 1.72
C VAL A 75 6.78 -3.97 1.15
N TYR A 76 5.74 -3.56 1.89
CA TYR A 76 4.36 -3.55 1.40
C TYR A 76 4.19 -2.66 0.18
N TRP A 77 4.68 -1.42 0.26
CA TRP A 77 4.65 -0.51 -0.87
C TRP A 77 5.32 -1.11 -2.11
N SER A 78 6.52 -1.69 -1.93
CA SER A 78 7.28 -2.26 -3.03
C SER A 78 6.59 -3.48 -3.64
N ARG A 79 5.96 -4.32 -2.81
CA ARG A 79 5.16 -5.46 -3.26
C ARG A 79 3.97 -5.02 -4.11
N ASP A 80 3.24 -4.00 -3.66
CA ASP A 80 2.07 -3.48 -4.36
C ASP A 80 2.43 -2.86 -5.71
N HIS A 81 3.64 -2.30 -5.81
CA HIS A 81 4.15 -1.63 -7.01
C HIS A 81 5.02 -2.52 -7.89
N LYS A 82 5.33 -3.75 -7.46
CA LYS A 82 6.29 -4.64 -8.13
C LYS A 82 6.03 -4.79 -9.63
N ARG A 83 4.77 -5.00 -10.03
CA ARG A 83 4.41 -5.17 -11.44
C ARG A 83 4.50 -3.86 -12.22
N LEU A 84 4.01 -2.76 -11.62
CA LEU A 84 4.03 -1.43 -12.22
C LEU A 84 5.47 -0.97 -12.50
N LEU A 85 6.36 -1.21 -11.54
CA LEU A 85 7.78 -0.83 -11.62
C LEU A 85 8.63 -1.88 -12.35
N GLY A 86 8.04 -3.01 -12.77
CA GLY A 86 8.77 -4.08 -13.45
C GLY A 86 9.89 -4.71 -12.62
N LEU A 87 9.72 -4.74 -11.30
CA LEU A 87 10.72 -5.24 -10.36
C LEU A 87 10.83 -6.76 -10.39
N SER A 88 12.05 -7.26 -10.61
CA SER A 88 12.43 -8.67 -10.43
C SER A 88 13.23 -8.85 -9.14
N GLY A 89 12.89 -9.87 -8.34
CA GLY A 89 13.64 -10.23 -7.12
C GLY A 89 13.01 -9.79 -5.80
N THR A 90 13.67 -10.16 -4.70
CA THR A 90 13.32 -9.90 -3.29
C THR A 90 13.83 -8.54 -2.79
N ASP A 91 14.94 -8.01 -3.33
CA ASP A 91 15.60 -6.78 -2.84
C ASP A 91 15.05 -5.48 -3.45
N CYS A 92 13.89 -5.56 -4.11
CA CYS A 92 13.36 -4.49 -4.95
C CYS A 92 12.94 -3.22 -4.18
N TYR A 93 12.75 -3.30 -2.87
CA TYR A 93 12.40 -2.15 -2.03
C TYR A 93 13.59 -1.22 -1.78
N LEU A 94 14.83 -1.73 -1.77
CA LEU A 94 16.04 -0.92 -1.53
C LEU A 94 16.28 0.06 -2.66
N THR A 95 16.05 -0.39 -3.90
CA THR A 95 16.14 0.44 -5.11
C THR A 95 15.32 1.72 -4.98
N TYR A 96 14.17 1.65 -4.30
CA TYR A 96 13.22 2.76 -4.20
C TYR A 96 13.08 3.32 -2.79
N LYS A 97 13.84 2.82 -1.82
CA LYS A 97 13.76 3.28 -0.43
C LYS A 97 13.98 4.79 -0.31
N ARG A 98 14.83 5.37 -1.16
CA ARG A 98 15.16 6.82 -1.18
C ARG A 98 14.07 7.72 -1.77
N ILE A 99 13.16 7.17 -2.56
CA ILE A 99 12.04 7.92 -3.15
C ILE A 99 10.81 7.93 -2.23
N LEU A 100 10.77 7.07 -1.21
CA LEU A 100 9.67 7.01 -0.25
C LEU A 100 9.51 8.34 0.50
N CYS A 101 8.29 8.83 0.50
CA CYS A 101 7.87 10.01 1.25
C CYS A 101 7.07 9.52 2.46
N TRP A 102 7.50 9.89 3.67
CA TRP A 102 6.88 9.45 4.92
C TRP A 102 5.95 10.52 5.49
N LYS A 103 4.80 10.08 6.01
CA LYS A 103 3.88 10.92 6.78
C LYS A 103 4.31 11.00 8.25
N GLY A 104 3.67 11.91 8.98
CA GLY A 104 3.89 12.06 10.42
C GLY A 104 3.37 10.90 11.27
N ASP A 105 2.50 10.05 10.71
CA ASP A 105 1.91 8.84 11.31
C ASP A 105 2.68 7.56 10.94
N GLU A 106 3.90 7.69 10.44
CA GLU A 106 4.81 6.57 10.13
C GLU A 106 4.37 5.71 8.93
N THR A 107 3.36 6.15 8.18
CA THR A 107 2.96 5.52 6.91
C THR A 107 3.59 6.21 5.70
N ILE A 108 3.66 5.52 4.56
CA ILE A 108 4.14 6.14 3.32
C ILE A 108 3.03 7.03 2.75
N ASP A 109 3.41 8.27 2.43
CA ASP A 109 2.62 9.12 1.55
C ASP A 109 2.73 8.60 0.11
N ARG A 110 1.82 7.69 -0.23
CA ARG A 110 1.80 7.04 -1.54
C ARG A 110 1.62 8.02 -2.69
N MET A 111 0.83 9.08 -2.51
CA MET A 111 0.63 10.12 -3.53
C MET A 111 1.92 10.92 -3.75
N GLN A 112 2.53 11.41 -2.67
CA GLN A 112 3.77 12.19 -2.76
C GLN A 112 4.94 11.33 -3.24
N THR A 113 4.99 10.05 -2.86
CA THR A 113 5.98 9.08 -3.35
C THR A 113 5.80 8.83 -4.84
N ALA A 114 4.57 8.62 -5.32
CA ALA A 114 4.28 8.44 -6.74
C ALA A 114 4.64 9.70 -7.56
N LYS A 115 4.37 10.89 -7.00
CA LYS A 115 4.76 12.17 -7.62
C LYS A 115 6.28 12.31 -7.73
N LYS A 116 7.00 12.07 -6.64
CA LYS A 116 8.47 12.08 -6.64
C LYS A 116 9.05 11.04 -7.62
N PHE A 117 8.43 9.87 -7.72
CA PHE A 117 8.79 8.85 -8.72
C PHE A 117 8.61 9.38 -10.14
N ALA A 118 7.43 9.92 -10.47
CA ALA A 118 7.12 10.41 -11.82
C ALA A 118 8.06 11.55 -12.26
N GLN A 119 8.60 12.31 -11.32
CA GLN A 119 9.53 13.42 -11.55
C GLN A 119 11.01 12.99 -11.61
N ASP A 120 11.36 11.75 -11.25
CA ASP A 120 12.75 11.29 -11.21
C ASP A 120 13.25 10.92 -12.62
N GLY A 121 14.13 11.76 -13.18
CA GLY A 121 14.75 11.57 -14.49
C GLY A 121 15.64 10.33 -14.61
N ASN A 122 16.00 9.67 -13.50
CA ASN A 122 16.76 8.42 -13.54
C ASN A 122 15.87 7.20 -13.84
N MET A 123 14.55 7.34 -13.77
CA MET A 123 13.58 6.28 -14.02
C MET A 123 13.16 6.25 -15.49
N ASP A 124 12.79 5.06 -16.00
CA ASP A 124 12.37 4.95 -17.40
C ASP A 124 11.08 5.77 -17.67
N PRO A 125 11.03 6.54 -18.78
CA PRO A 125 9.88 7.41 -19.08
C PRO A 125 8.55 6.67 -19.12
N GLU A 126 8.53 5.43 -19.63
CA GLU A 126 7.33 4.61 -19.72
C GLU A 126 6.77 4.24 -18.33
N THR A 127 7.62 3.87 -17.37
CA THR A 127 7.20 3.58 -15.99
C THR A 127 6.78 4.86 -15.27
N ARG A 128 7.52 5.96 -15.43
CA ARG A 128 7.13 7.27 -14.88
C ARG A 128 5.73 7.66 -15.34
N PHE A 129 5.45 7.51 -16.64
CA PHE A 129 4.14 7.78 -17.22
C PHE A 129 3.06 6.85 -16.68
N ALA A 130 3.34 5.55 -16.55
CA ALA A 130 2.39 4.58 -16.00
C ALA A 130 2.05 4.87 -14.53
N VAL A 131 3.04 5.26 -13.72
CA VAL A 131 2.85 5.69 -12.32
C VAL A 131 2.02 6.96 -12.25
N ALA A 132 2.38 8.00 -13.01
CA ALA A 132 1.65 9.26 -13.05
C ALA A 132 0.18 9.06 -13.45
N CYS A 133 -0.07 8.25 -14.47
CA CYS A 133 -1.42 7.89 -14.90
C CYS A 133 -2.20 7.14 -13.81
N THR A 134 -1.56 6.14 -13.18
CA THR A 134 -2.19 5.31 -12.14
C THR A 134 -2.62 6.14 -10.94
N TYR A 135 -1.79 7.11 -10.55
CA TYR A 135 -2.05 7.99 -9.42
C TYR A 135 -2.82 9.28 -9.78
N PHE A 136 -3.29 9.41 -11.03
CA PHE A 136 -4.01 10.60 -11.53
C PHE A 136 -3.24 11.92 -11.30
N LEU A 137 -1.93 11.89 -11.51
CA LEU A 137 -1.06 13.06 -11.40
C LEU A 137 -1.08 13.85 -12.71
N GLU A 138 -2.13 14.66 -12.91
CA GLU A 138 -2.43 15.33 -14.19
C GLU A 138 -1.24 16.12 -14.74
N ASP A 139 -0.63 16.97 -13.92
CA ASP A 139 0.51 17.80 -14.34
C ASP A 139 1.68 16.93 -14.80
N GLU A 140 2.03 15.91 -14.01
CA GLU A 140 3.09 14.95 -14.36
C GLU A 140 2.77 14.16 -15.63
N VAL A 141 1.51 13.73 -15.80
CA VAL A 141 1.06 13.03 -17.02
C VAL A 141 1.25 13.92 -18.25
N LEU A 142 0.90 15.20 -18.16
CA LEU A 142 1.03 16.14 -19.26
C LEU A 142 2.49 16.46 -19.59
N VAL A 143 3.32 16.69 -18.56
CA VAL A 143 4.75 16.92 -18.73
C VAL A 143 5.42 15.72 -19.40
N LEU A 144 5.10 14.50 -18.97
CA LEU A 144 5.66 13.29 -19.57
C LEU A 144 5.13 13.02 -20.98
N TRP A 145 3.89 13.40 -21.29
CA TRP A 145 3.31 13.18 -22.60
C TRP A 145 3.79 14.19 -23.66
N HIS A 146 3.97 15.46 -23.27
CA HIS A 146 4.33 16.56 -24.16
C HIS A 146 5.80 16.98 -24.07
N GLY A 147 6.55 16.45 -23.11
CA GLY A 147 7.96 16.77 -22.90
C GLY A 147 8.89 16.12 -23.92
N ASP A 148 10.18 16.42 -23.77
CA ASP A 148 11.24 16.00 -24.70
C ASP A 148 11.51 14.48 -24.67
N GLU A 149 11.17 13.82 -23.57
CA GLU A 149 11.25 12.36 -23.41
C GLU A 149 9.95 11.70 -23.92
N GLU A 150 9.80 11.60 -25.25
CA GLU A 150 8.58 11.04 -25.84
C GLU A 150 8.31 9.61 -25.34
N VAL A 151 7.17 9.43 -24.65
CA VAL A 151 6.75 8.12 -24.14
C VAL A 151 6.46 7.18 -25.31
N ASN A 152 7.33 6.18 -25.50
CA ASN A 152 7.12 5.19 -26.54
C ASN A 152 6.04 4.18 -26.11
N MET A 153 4.83 4.38 -26.62
CA MET A 153 3.69 3.50 -26.30
C MET A 153 3.90 2.04 -26.71
N ARG A 154 4.82 1.72 -27.63
CA ARG A 154 5.15 0.34 -28.00
C ARG A 154 6.00 -0.34 -26.92
N ARG A 155 6.73 0.43 -26.11
CA ARG A 155 7.58 -0.05 -25.01
C ARG A 155 6.81 -0.19 -23.69
N LEU A 156 5.62 0.39 -23.57
CA LEU A 156 4.73 0.15 -22.44
C LEU A 156 4.35 -1.34 -22.40
N ALA A 157 5.01 -2.08 -21.51
CA ALA A 157 4.76 -3.50 -21.34
C ALA A 157 3.30 -3.71 -20.92
N ARG A 158 2.61 -4.67 -21.54
CA ARG A 158 1.17 -4.93 -21.29
C ARG A 158 0.85 -5.19 -19.81
N ASN A 159 1.83 -5.70 -19.06
CA ASN A 159 1.76 -6.00 -17.64
C ASN A 159 2.08 -4.81 -16.71
N ARG A 160 2.35 -3.60 -17.25
CA ARG A 160 2.55 -2.34 -16.52
C ARG A 160 1.39 -1.35 -16.69
N ILE A 161 0.32 -1.77 -17.37
CA ILE A 161 -0.82 -0.92 -17.75
C ILE A 161 -2.04 -1.33 -16.91
N ASN A 162 -2.86 -0.36 -16.53
CA ASN A 162 -4.20 -0.58 -15.96
C ASN A 162 -5.24 0.29 -16.69
N ALA A 163 -6.46 0.33 -16.17
CA ALA A 163 -7.54 1.13 -16.74
C ALA A 163 -7.24 2.64 -16.75
N ALA A 164 -6.51 3.15 -15.75
CA ALA A 164 -6.10 4.55 -15.66
C ALA A 164 -5.11 4.96 -16.75
N VAL A 165 -4.07 4.16 -16.98
CA VAL A 165 -3.13 4.38 -18.08
C VAL A 165 -3.85 4.42 -19.43
N ARG A 166 -4.79 3.48 -19.66
CA ARG A 166 -5.58 3.47 -20.90
C ARG A 166 -6.51 4.68 -21.03
N PHE A 167 -7.10 5.13 -19.93
CA PHE A 167 -7.92 6.33 -19.89
C PHE A 167 -7.11 7.55 -20.34
N TRP A 168 -5.95 7.79 -19.74
CA TRP A 168 -5.07 8.91 -20.07
C TRP A 168 -4.58 8.85 -21.52
N ILE A 169 -4.13 7.69 -22.01
CA ILE A 169 -3.71 7.54 -23.42
C ILE A 169 -4.86 7.88 -24.38
N LYS A 170 -6.08 7.38 -24.11
CA LYS A 170 -7.25 7.66 -24.93
C LYS A 170 -7.62 9.15 -24.90
N LEU A 171 -7.46 9.78 -23.74
CA LEU A 171 -7.75 11.18 -23.52
C LEU A 171 -6.79 12.09 -24.30
N LEU A 172 -5.49 11.87 -24.12
CA LEU A 172 -4.42 12.67 -24.71
C LEU A 172 -4.40 12.54 -26.24
N LYS A 173 -4.63 11.33 -26.78
CA LYS A 173 -4.75 11.12 -28.25
C LYS A 173 -5.92 11.85 -28.89
N LYS A 174 -7.02 12.06 -28.16
CA LYS A 174 -8.22 12.72 -28.71
C LYS A 174 -8.11 14.23 -28.78
N GLY A 175 -7.18 14.85 -28.04
CA GLY A 175 -6.91 16.30 -28.02
C GLY A 175 -8.08 17.22 -27.60
N SER A 176 -9.29 16.70 -27.38
CA SER A 176 -10.56 17.47 -27.29
C SER A 176 -11.24 17.37 -25.92
N TRP A 177 -10.46 17.10 -24.88
CA TRP A 177 -10.90 16.94 -23.50
C TRP A 177 -11.48 18.19 -22.81
N ARG A 178 -11.17 19.39 -23.31
CA ARG A 178 -11.66 20.66 -22.72
C ARG A 178 -13.18 20.89 -22.87
N LYS A 179 -13.90 20.06 -23.63
CA LYS A 179 -15.34 20.24 -23.91
C LYS A 179 -16.26 19.51 -22.92
N THR A 180 -15.77 18.51 -22.19
CA THR A 180 -16.57 17.73 -21.24
C THR A 180 -16.09 18.03 -19.82
N PRO A 181 -16.98 18.26 -18.84
CA PRO A 181 -16.58 18.38 -17.44
C PRO A 181 -15.77 17.15 -16.98
N TRP A 182 -14.63 17.38 -16.32
CA TRP A 182 -13.70 16.33 -15.87
C TRP A 182 -14.40 15.19 -15.14
N LYS A 183 -15.23 15.53 -14.13
CA LYS A 183 -15.99 14.57 -13.33
C LYS A 183 -16.88 13.66 -14.20
N ALA A 184 -17.63 14.24 -15.13
CA ALA A 184 -18.53 13.47 -16.01
C ALA A 184 -17.76 12.54 -16.95
N MET A 185 -16.57 12.95 -17.39
CA MET A 185 -15.71 12.14 -18.23
C MET A 185 -15.12 10.95 -17.48
N VAL A 186 -14.61 11.18 -16.27
CA VAL A 186 -14.07 10.14 -15.39
C VAL A 186 -15.18 9.16 -15.01
N ASP A 187 -16.33 9.64 -14.53
CA ASP A 187 -17.48 8.81 -14.19
C ASP A 187 -17.89 7.95 -15.38
N ARG A 188 -18.10 8.53 -16.57
CA ARG A 188 -18.49 7.76 -17.75
C ARG A 188 -17.49 6.65 -18.12
N TYR A 189 -16.19 6.89 -17.97
CA TYR A 189 -15.18 5.90 -18.33
C TYR A 189 -15.05 4.79 -17.27
N PHE A 190 -15.10 5.16 -15.98
CA PHE A 190 -14.86 4.25 -14.87
C PHE A 190 -16.14 3.68 -14.25
N LYS A 191 -17.34 4.12 -14.64
CA LYS A 191 -18.62 3.63 -14.12
C LYS A 191 -18.72 2.10 -14.15
N ILE A 192 -18.23 1.48 -15.22
CA ILE A 192 -18.16 0.03 -15.36
C ILE A 192 -16.69 -0.38 -15.21
N PRO A 193 -16.32 -1.06 -14.11
CA PRO A 193 -14.93 -1.46 -13.90
C PRO A 193 -14.43 -2.40 -14.99
N HIS A 194 -13.27 -2.09 -15.57
CA HIS A 194 -12.67 -2.87 -16.65
C HIS A 194 -11.26 -3.32 -16.27
N PHE A 195 -11.18 -4.49 -15.63
CA PHE A 195 -9.93 -5.15 -15.23
C PHE A 195 -9.57 -6.25 -16.21
N ARG A 196 -8.40 -6.14 -16.86
CA ARG A 196 -7.84 -7.22 -17.67
C ARG A 196 -7.02 -8.15 -16.79
N ARG A 197 -6.88 -9.42 -17.19
CA ARG A 197 -6.16 -10.44 -16.42
C ARG A 197 -4.74 -10.04 -16.02
N LEU A 198 -4.03 -9.34 -16.91
CA LEU A 198 -2.63 -8.93 -16.74
C LEU A 198 -2.46 -7.49 -16.26
N ASP A 199 -3.55 -6.79 -15.93
CA ASP A 199 -3.43 -5.42 -15.44
C ASP A 199 -2.68 -5.39 -14.10
N VAL A 200 -1.91 -4.32 -13.91
CA VAL A 200 -1.44 -3.92 -12.58
C VAL A 200 -2.62 -3.45 -11.73
N PRO A 201 -2.48 -3.46 -10.39
CA PRO A 201 -3.50 -2.90 -9.52
C PRO A 201 -3.91 -1.49 -9.95
N LEU A 202 -5.22 -1.21 -9.87
CA LEU A 202 -5.78 0.10 -10.13
C LEU A 202 -5.88 0.88 -8.82
N ARG A 203 -5.44 2.13 -8.80
CA ARG A 203 -5.59 3.04 -7.66
C ARG A 203 -6.97 3.68 -7.68
N VAL A 204 -7.96 3.01 -7.10
CA VAL A 204 -9.37 3.43 -7.18
C VAL A 204 -9.62 4.75 -6.44
N SER A 205 -8.96 4.93 -5.29
CA SER A 205 -9.09 6.13 -4.46
C SER A 205 -8.81 7.44 -5.20
N CYS A 206 -7.93 7.42 -6.22
CA CYS A 206 -7.58 8.59 -7.03
C CYS A 206 -8.74 9.13 -7.87
N PHE A 207 -9.75 8.31 -8.19
CA PHE A 207 -10.89 8.75 -9.00
C PHE A 207 -12.26 8.45 -8.39
N PHE A 208 -12.30 7.77 -7.25
CA PHE A 208 -13.54 7.31 -6.62
C PHE A 208 -14.53 8.43 -6.33
N THR A 209 -14.05 9.60 -5.90
CA THR A 209 -14.88 10.79 -5.60
C THR A 209 -15.56 11.37 -6.84
N TYR A 210 -15.01 11.14 -8.04
CA TYR A 210 -15.61 11.58 -9.30
C TYR A 210 -16.77 10.68 -9.74
N LEU A 211 -16.85 9.45 -9.23
CA LEU A 211 -17.90 8.50 -9.59
C LEU A 211 -19.25 8.90 -8.99
N SER A 212 -20.30 8.62 -9.74
CA SER A 212 -21.68 8.54 -9.26
C SER A 212 -21.83 7.41 -8.23
N ARG A 213 -22.88 7.46 -7.40
CA ARG A 213 -23.18 6.40 -6.42
C ARG A 213 -23.25 5.02 -7.06
N GLU A 214 -23.89 4.92 -8.23
CA GLU A 214 -23.95 3.68 -9.01
C GLU A 214 -22.54 3.23 -9.46
N GLY A 215 -21.71 4.16 -9.95
CA GLY A 215 -20.33 3.88 -10.32
C GLY A 215 -19.50 3.39 -9.14
N ARG A 216 -19.61 4.03 -7.96
CA ARG A 216 -18.92 3.63 -6.72
C ARG A 216 -19.30 2.22 -6.29
N ARG A 217 -20.59 1.91 -6.28
CA ARG A 217 -21.13 0.59 -5.91
C ARG A 217 -20.54 -0.54 -6.75
N ASN A 218 -20.30 -0.30 -8.04
CA ASN A 218 -19.68 -1.29 -8.92
C ASN A 218 -18.24 -1.66 -8.52
N TYR A 219 -17.55 -0.83 -7.73
CA TYR A 219 -16.21 -1.13 -7.23
C TYR A 219 -16.18 -1.96 -5.95
N PHE A 220 -17.31 -2.16 -5.25
CA PHE A 220 -17.31 -2.83 -3.93
C PHE A 220 -16.70 -4.23 -3.98
N VAL A 221 -17.04 -5.01 -5.02
CA VAL A 221 -16.46 -6.35 -5.24
C VAL A 221 -14.95 -6.30 -5.50
N PHE A 222 -14.45 -5.23 -6.13
CA PHE A 222 -13.03 -5.11 -6.48
C PHE A 222 -12.19 -4.57 -5.33
N LEU A 223 -12.77 -3.78 -4.43
CA LEU A 223 -12.12 -3.37 -3.19
C LEU A 223 -11.78 -4.56 -2.26
N ARG A 224 -12.35 -5.74 -2.56
CA ARG A 224 -12.00 -7.01 -1.91
C ARG A 224 -10.79 -7.71 -2.53
N GLU A 225 -10.61 -7.56 -3.84
CA GLU A 225 -9.67 -8.38 -4.62
C GLU A 225 -8.28 -7.76 -4.69
N ASN A 226 -7.27 -8.57 -4.99
CA ASN A 226 -5.89 -8.13 -5.26
C ASN A 226 -5.76 -7.37 -6.61
N LYS A 227 -6.81 -6.64 -7.00
CA LYS A 227 -6.95 -5.83 -8.22
C LYS A 227 -6.84 -4.33 -7.93
N VAL A 228 -6.91 -3.94 -6.66
CA VAL A 228 -6.73 -2.56 -6.18
C VAL A 228 -5.57 -2.50 -5.19
N TYR A 229 -5.17 -1.30 -4.79
CA TYR A 229 -4.17 -1.14 -3.75
C TYR A 229 -4.78 -1.43 -2.36
N PRO A 230 -4.04 -2.02 -1.41
CA PRO A 230 -4.60 -2.40 -0.10
C PRO A 230 -5.30 -1.26 0.65
N ASP A 231 -4.75 -0.05 0.59
CA ASP A 231 -5.30 1.14 1.23
C ASP A 231 -6.42 1.83 0.43
N ASP A 232 -6.73 1.38 -0.81
CA ASP A 232 -7.89 1.89 -1.56
C ASP A 232 -9.19 1.61 -0.80
N TYR A 233 -9.28 0.48 -0.09
CA TYR A 233 -10.46 0.16 0.71
C TYR A 233 -10.77 1.26 1.72
N CYS A 234 -9.78 1.63 2.55
CA CYS A 234 -9.96 2.64 3.59
C CYS A 234 -10.16 4.05 3.00
N LEU A 235 -9.37 4.42 1.98
CA LEU A 235 -9.49 5.73 1.34
C LEU A 235 -10.84 5.90 0.62
N CYS A 236 -11.35 4.86 -0.03
CA CYS A 236 -12.66 4.91 -0.66
C CYS A 236 -13.78 4.97 0.39
N MET A 237 -13.67 4.22 1.50
CA MET A 237 -14.63 4.30 2.61
C MET A 237 -14.71 5.71 3.21
N GLN A 238 -13.59 6.42 3.34
CA GLN A 238 -13.59 7.81 3.82
C GLN A 238 -14.36 8.77 2.89
N ALA A 239 -14.46 8.44 1.60
CA ALA A 239 -15.21 9.21 0.61
C ALA A 239 -16.68 8.81 0.49
N MET A 240 -17.11 7.75 1.19
CA MET A 240 -18.47 7.21 1.18
C MET A 240 -19.34 7.83 2.27
N ASP A 241 -20.63 7.97 1.96
CA ASP A 241 -21.63 8.24 3.01
C ASP A 241 -21.87 7.00 3.88
N GLU A 242 -22.62 7.16 4.97
CA GLU A 242 -22.89 6.07 5.92
C GLU A 242 -23.64 4.90 5.27
N THR A 243 -24.52 5.18 4.30
CA THR A 243 -25.29 4.13 3.61
C THR A 243 -24.38 3.31 2.71
N GLU A 244 -23.50 3.97 1.94
CA GLU A 244 -22.50 3.32 1.09
C GLU A 244 -21.51 2.49 1.93
N ARG A 245 -21.05 3.01 3.08
CA ARG A 245 -20.15 2.28 3.98
C ARG A 245 -20.80 1.03 4.55
N MET A 246 -22.03 1.14 5.05
CA MET A 246 -22.77 -0.02 5.57
C MET A 246 -22.99 -1.08 4.49
N GLU A 247 -23.33 -0.68 3.26
CA GLU A 247 -23.49 -1.62 2.15
C GLU A 247 -22.17 -2.35 1.81
N LEU A 248 -21.04 -1.64 1.75
CA LEU A 248 -19.74 -2.25 1.50
C LEU A 248 -19.37 -3.26 2.60
N VAL A 249 -19.52 -2.85 3.86
CA VAL A 249 -19.09 -3.66 5.00
C VAL A 249 -19.99 -4.91 5.15
N SER A 250 -21.32 -4.74 5.06
CA SER A 250 -22.27 -5.86 5.17
C SER A 250 -22.17 -6.83 4.00
N SER A 251 -21.79 -6.38 2.81
CA SER A 251 -21.60 -7.29 1.67
C SER A 251 -20.35 -8.16 1.80
N HIS A 252 -19.36 -7.74 2.59
CA HIS A 252 -18.05 -8.41 2.70
C HIS A 252 -17.44 -8.30 4.11
N PRO A 253 -18.07 -8.88 5.14
CA PRO A 253 -17.64 -8.72 6.53
C PRO A 253 -16.21 -9.21 6.76
N GLY A 254 -15.85 -10.38 6.23
CA GLY A 254 -14.51 -10.96 6.44
C GLY A 254 -13.37 -10.08 5.94
N LYS A 255 -13.52 -9.41 4.79
CA LYS A 255 -12.46 -8.52 4.27
C LYS A 255 -12.35 -7.23 5.09
N SER A 256 -13.49 -6.69 5.52
CA SER A 256 -13.57 -5.51 6.39
C SER A 256 -12.82 -5.77 7.70
N LEU A 257 -13.02 -6.96 8.29
CA LEU A 257 -12.34 -7.41 9.50
C LEU A 257 -10.85 -7.68 9.26
N GLN A 258 -10.48 -8.34 8.16
CA GLN A 258 -9.08 -8.54 7.79
C GLN A 258 -8.32 -7.22 7.65
N ASN A 259 -8.93 -6.18 7.09
CA ASN A 259 -8.28 -4.87 6.97
C ASN A 259 -8.05 -4.21 8.35
N CYS A 260 -8.89 -4.53 9.34
CA CYS A 260 -8.69 -4.11 10.71
C CYS A 260 -7.57 -4.89 11.41
N LEU A 261 -7.02 -5.96 10.85
CA LEU A 261 -5.87 -6.67 11.44
C LEU A 261 -4.53 -5.98 11.21
N TYR A 262 -4.48 -4.95 10.36
CA TYR A 262 -3.23 -4.30 9.98
C TYR A 262 -3.20 -2.85 10.43
N TRP A 263 -1.98 -2.35 10.59
CA TRP A 263 -1.73 -0.95 10.95
C TRP A 263 -2.40 0.01 9.96
N PRO A 264 -3.08 1.08 10.44
CA PRO A 264 -3.23 1.53 11.83
C PRO A 264 -4.57 1.13 12.51
N PHE A 265 -5.28 0.13 12.00
CA PHE A 265 -6.69 -0.11 12.36
C PHE A 265 -6.91 -1.20 13.42
N GLN A 266 -5.85 -1.80 13.97
CA GLN A 266 -5.96 -2.94 14.91
C GLN A 266 -6.84 -2.68 16.12
N SER A 267 -6.81 -1.46 16.66
CA SER A 267 -7.64 -1.09 17.81
C SER A 267 -9.14 -1.12 17.53
N LEU A 268 -9.55 -1.09 16.26
CA LEU A 268 -10.96 -1.12 15.85
C LEU A 268 -11.48 -2.53 15.56
N PHE A 269 -10.61 -3.55 15.56
CA PHE A 269 -10.97 -4.89 15.11
C PHE A 269 -12.14 -5.48 15.89
N ILE A 270 -12.08 -5.53 17.23
CA ILE A 270 -13.13 -6.12 18.07
C ILE A 270 -14.45 -5.34 17.96
N GLU A 271 -14.39 -4.01 17.90
CA GLU A 271 -15.58 -3.18 17.68
C GLU A 271 -16.26 -3.55 16.35
N MET A 272 -15.47 -3.72 15.29
CA MET A 272 -15.99 -4.11 13.98
C MET A 272 -16.51 -5.55 13.98
N VAL A 273 -15.88 -6.47 14.71
CA VAL A 273 -16.40 -7.85 14.90
C VAL A 273 -17.79 -7.81 15.52
N ASN A 274 -17.97 -7.05 16.60
CA ASN A 274 -19.26 -6.95 17.29
C ASN A 274 -20.36 -6.38 16.38
N ARG A 275 -20.02 -5.40 15.53
CA ARG A 275 -20.97 -4.84 14.56
C ARG A 275 -21.34 -5.81 13.44
N LEU A 276 -20.44 -6.73 13.08
CA LEU A 276 -20.60 -7.64 11.94
C LEU A 276 -20.88 -9.09 12.34
N TRP A 277 -21.06 -9.35 13.63
CA TRP A 277 -21.24 -10.69 14.18
C TRP A 277 -22.38 -11.44 13.50
N SER A 278 -23.50 -10.77 13.24
CA SER A 278 -24.67 -11.35 12.54
C SER A 278 -24.39 -11.76 11.09
N HIS A 279 -23.29 -11.31 10.51
CA HIS A 279 -22.86 -11.61 9.15
C HIS A 279 -21.67 -12.59 9.10
N MET A 280 -21.22 -13.11 10.25
CA MET A 280 -20.13 -14.08 10.31
C MET A 280 -20.66 -15.51 10.34
N ASP A 281 -20.12 -16.35 9.47
CA ASP A 281 -20.28 -17.81 9.54
C ASP A 281 -19.00 -18.45 10.11
N THR A 282 -19.06 -19.76 10.36
CA THR A 282 -17.93 -20.53 10.91
C THR A 282 -16.70 -20.49 9.99
N VAL A 283 -16.89 -20.44 8.67
CA VAL A 283 -15.80 -20.41 7.69
C VAL A 283 -15.07 -19.07 7.73
N LEU A 284 -15.79 -17.96 7.82
CA LEU A 284 -15.23 -16.62 7.96
C LEU A 284 -14.50 -16.48 9.30
N PHE A 285 -15.07 -17.00 10.37
CA PHE A 285 -14.44 -17.01 11.69
C PHE A 285 -13.11 -17.77 11.68
N ASP A 286 -13.11 -19.02 11.19
CA ASP A 286 -11.90 -19.84 11.05
C ASP A 286 -10.85 -19.16 10.15
N SER A 287 -11.29 -18.53 9.06
CA SER A 287 -10.39 -17.78 8.17
C SER A 287 -9.74 -16.59 8.87
N LEU A 288 -10.47 -15.86 9.71
CA LEU A 288 -9.92 -14.72 10.47
C LEU A 288 -8.94 -15.19 11.55
N LEU A 289 -9.25 -16.25 12.29
CA LEU A 289 -8.32 -16.85 13.26
C LEU A 289 -7.04 -17.31 12.57
N HIS A 290 -7.17 -18.00 11.44
CA HIS A 290 -6.03 -18.40 10.63
C HIS A 290 -5.19 -17.20 10.20
N ASN A 291 -5.84 -16.08 9.82
CA ASN A 291 -5.11 -14.87 9.45
C ASN A 291 -4.34 -14.25 10.62
N ILE A 292 -4.96 -14.16 11.81
CA ILE A 292 -4.29 -13.66 13.02
C ILE A 292 -3.07 -14.53 13.34
N ILE A 293 -3.22 -15.85 13.35
CA ILE A 293 -2.13 -16.78 13.66
C ILE A 293 -1.01 -16.71 12.60
N CYS A 294 -1.36 -16.94 11.33
CA CYS A 294 -0.37 -17.17 10.28
C CYS A 294 0.26 -15.89 9.71
N PHE A 295 -0.45 -14.76 9.77
CA PHE A 295 0.05 -13.49 9.22
C PHE A 295 0.40 -12.44 10.27
N CYS A 296 0.00 -12.62 11.54
CA CYS A 296 0.35 -11.68 12.61
C CYS A 296 1.27 -12.33 13.65
N ILE A 297 0.81 -13.41 14.31
CA ILE A 297 1.54 -14.04 15.43
C ILE A 297 2.79 -14.80 14.96
N PHE A 298 2.66 -15.73 14.01
CA PHE A 298 3.80 -16.54 13.55
C PHE A 298 4.91 -15.74 12.88
N PRO A 299 4.62 -14.70 12.08
CA PRO A 299 5.66 -13.80 11.57
C PRO A 299 6.33 -12.97 12.67
N GLY A 300 5.79 -12.96 13.89
CA GLY A 300 6.30 -12.20 15.02
C GLY A 300 6.02 -10.71 14.90
N LEU A 301 4.86 -10.31 14.36
CA LEU A 301 4.45 -8.91 14.37
C LEU A 301 4.22 -8.47 15.82
N ASP A 302 4.89 -7.39 16.20
CA ASP A 302 4.85 -6.79 17.53
C ASP A 302 4.36 -5.33 17.49
N ASP A 303 3.78 -4.91 16.36
CA ASP A 303 3.14 -3.60 16.22
C ASP A 303 1.76 -3.52 16.92
N PHE A 304 1.24 -4.66 17.38
CA PHE A 304 0.00 -4.75 18.17
C PHE A 304 0.00 -6.02 19.04
N ASP A 305 -0.82 -6.06 20.10
CA ASP A 305 -1.01 -7.26 20.91
C ASP A 305 -1.93 -8.27 20.21
N TYR A 306 -1.43 -8.92 19.16
CA TYR A 306 -2.20 -9.92 18.41
C TYR A 306 -2.50 -11.17 19.22
N VAL A 307 -1.72 -11.48 20.26
CA VAL A 307 -2.00 -12.61 21.16
C VAL A 307 -3.17 -12.30 22.07
N GLY A 308 -3.24 -11.07 22.59
CA GLY A 308 -4.42 -10.56 23.29
C GLY A 308 -5.64 -10.56 22.38
N LEU A 309 -5.50 -9.99 21.18
CA LEU A 309 -6.56 -9.96 20.16
C LEU A 309 -7.10 -11.35 19.83
N PHE A 310 -6.22 -12.33 19.64
CA PHE A 310 -6.58 -13.72 19.35
C PHE A 310 -7.34 -14.39 20.50
N LYS A 311 -7.08 -14.02 21.76
CA LYS A 311 -7.79 -14.57 22.92
C LYS A 311 -9.15 -13.92 23.12
N GLU A 312 -9.29 -12.65 22.73
CA GLU A 312 -10.53 -11.89 22.85
C GLU A 312 -11.52 -12.23 21.73
N PHE A 313 -11.03 -12.45 20.51
CA PHE A 313 -11.80 -12.85 19.34
C PHE A 313 -12.22 -14.33 19.37
#